data_AF-A0A7S4MGR1-F1
#
_entry.id   AF-A0A7S4MGR1-F1
#
_cell.length_a   1.000
_cell.length_b   1.000
_cell.length_c   1.000
_cell.angle_alpha   90.00
_cell.angle_beta   90.00
_cell.angle_gamma   90.00
#
_symmetry.space_group_name_H-M   'P 1'
#
loop_
_entity.id
_entity.type
_entity.pdbx_description
1 polymer ?
#
loop_
_entity_poly.entity_id
_entity_poly.type
_entity_poly.pdbx_seq_one_letter_code
_entity_poly.pdbx_strand_id
1 'polypeptide(L)'
;LKAGGAAEEKEKLRRTTEARLKFLRAVIGGTASAKEAEMVVLDLLLRVGGIAGRERPNSAKLDEYLRGVELVALWMALVKPPPSLRYKVCLDLLNAIDEGGAEKSTLALTALTWEDRSILKEKLVSFEFGATPSGRKVAAAVLERLNDHLLINYGEGMPEINAETRVEHVLPVKPVVKYWDNHWPDEEDRAQWVHRLGNLVLLSRRATAKEKNGTFTKKKERYQEEVWPLTISVSTCSEWKKAALEEQQEKLLGLCEVMWCL
;
A
#
# COMPACT_ATOMS: atom_id res chain seq x y z
N LEU A 1 -16.28 15.22 28.44
CA LEU A 1 -16.70 14.18 27.47
C LEU A 1 -16.56 14.64 26.01
N LYS A 2 -17.05 15.83 25.59
CA LYS A 2 -16.91 16.29 24.19
C LYS A 2 -15.48 16.68 23.74
N ALA A 3 -14.61 17.14 24.64
CA ALA A 3 -13.25 17.55 24.32
C ALA A 3 -12.29 16.38 23.98
N GLY A 4 -12.59 15.17 24.47
CA GLY A 4 -11.77 13.97 24.20
C GLY A 4 -11.92 13.50 22.74
N GLY A 5 -13.16 13.41 22.24
CA GLY A 5 -13.42 12.95 20.88
C GLY A 5 -12.86 13.87 19.79
N ALA A 6 -12.91 15.20 19.98
CA ALA A 6 -12.37 16.14 18.99
C ALA A 6 -10.83 16.08 18.90
N ALA A 7 -10.14 15.82 20.01
CA ALA A 7 -8.69 15.64 20.01
C ALA A 7 -8.29 14.32 19.33
N GLU A 8 -9.05 13.26 19.59
CA GLU A 8 -8.86 11.94 19.00
C GLU A 8 -9.11 11.94 17.48
N GLU A 9 -10.18 12.59 17.01
CA GLU A 9 -10.45 12.76 15.58
C GLU A 9 -9.32 13.55 14.87
N LYS A 10 -8.81 14.60 15.52
CA LYS A 10 -7.72 15.40 14.98
C LYS A 10 -6.43 14.59 14.89
N GLU A 11 -6.12 13.78 15.89
CA GLU A 11 -4.95 12.90 15.87
C GLU A 11 -5.10 11.80 14.83
N LYS A 12 -6.29 11.19 14.71
CA LYS A 12 -6.60 10.21 13.66
C LYS A 12 -6.35 10.81 12.28
N LEU A 13 -6.87 12.01 12.01
CA LEU A 13 -6.65 12.73 10.75
C LEU A 13 -5.16 13.03 10.50
N ARG A 14 -4.41 13.41 11.54
CA ARG A 14 -2.96 13.62 11.42
C ARG A 14 -2.25 12.33 10.99
N ARG A 15 -2.55 11.21 11.64
CA ARG A 15 -1.98 9.89 11.33
C ARG A 15 -2.35 9.41 9.94
N THR A 16 -3.60 9.63 9.49
CA THR A 16 -3.98 9.28 8.10
C THR A 16 -3.17 10.11 7.11
N THR A 17 -3.10 11.43 7.29
CA THR A 17 -2.34 12.32 6.39
C THR A 17 -0.86 11.93 6.32
N GLU A 18 -0.24 11.60 7.46
CA GLU A 18 1.14 11.14 7.52
C GLU A 18 1.34 9.81 6.75
N ALA A 19 0.46 8.82 6.96
CA ALA A 19 0.50 7.56 6.24
C ALA A 19 0.39 7.76 4.72
N ARG A 20 -0.46 8.71 4.27
CA ARG A 20 -0.57 9.03 2.84
C ARG A 20 0.71 9.63 2.26
N LEU A 21 1.32 10.58 2.97
CA LEU A 21 2.56 11.19 2.53
C LEU A 21 3.72 10.18 2.49
N LYS A 22 3.79 9.27 3.47
CA LYS A 22 4.76 8.16 3.48
C LYS A 22 4.57 7.25 2.26
N PHE A 23 3.34 6.83 1.99
CA PHE A 23 3.01 6.03 0.80
C PHE A 23 3.39 6.73 -0.49
N LEU A 24 2.98 7.99 -0.66
CA LEU A 24 3.28 8.79 -1.85
C LEU A 24 4.78 8.91 -2.07
N ARG A 25 5.54 9.23 -1.02
CA ARG A 25 7.01 9.29 -1.07
C ARG A 25 7.61 7.95 -1.51
N ALA A 26 7.12 6.83 -0.97
CA ALA A 26 7.62 5.50 -1.29
C ALA A 26 7.32 5.09 -2.74
N VAL A 27 6.08 5.32 -3.21
CA VAL A 27 5.66 4.96 -4.58
C VAL A 27 6.31 5.85 -5.63
N ILE A 28 6.30 7.17 -5.44
CA ILE A 28 6.89 8.15 -6.36
C ILE A 28 8.43 7.99 -6.42
N GLY A 29 9.06 7.75 -5.26
CA GLY A 29 10.51 7.51 -5.20
C GLY A 29 10.92 6.13 -5.73
N GLY A 30 10.02 5.14 -5.64
CA GLY A 30 10.28 3.75 -6.04
C GLY A 30 9.99 3.44 -7.50
N THR A 31 9.17 4.26 -8.16
CA THR A 31 8.60 3.94 -9.47
C THR A 31 8.64 5.14 -10.42
N ALA A 32 9.44 5.02 -11.49
CA ALA A 32 9.56 6.07 -12.50
C ALA A 32 8.22 6.45 -13.14
N SER A 33 7.31 5.49 -13.33
CA SER A 33 6.01 5.77 -13.93
C SER A 33 5.06 6.57 -13.02
N ALA A 34 5.35 6.72 -11.74
CA ALA A 34 4.54 7.51 -10.80
C ALA A 34 5.09 8.93 -10.55
N LYS A 35 6.17 9.32 -11.23
CA LYS A 35 6.88 10.57 -10.95
C LYS A 35 6.05 11.84 -11.16
N GLU A 36 5.15 11.83 -12.12
CA GLU A 36 4.27 12.95 -12.45
C GLU A 36 3.37 13.32 -11.28
N ALA A 37 2.98 12.36 -10.42
CA ALA A 37 2.18 12.65 -9.22
C ALA A 37 2.91 13.59 -8.24
N GLU A 38 4.24 13.68 -8.31
CA GLU A 38 5.06 14.60 -7.52
C GLU A 38 4.64 16.06 -7.74
N MET A 39 4.20 16.44 -8.94
CA MET A 39 3.75 17.80 -9.23
C MET A 39 2.53 18.19 -8.39
N VAL A 40 1.60 17.25 -8.20
CA VAL A 40 0.37 17.50 -7.43
C VAL A 40 0.70 17.59 -5.94
N VAL A 41 1.61 16.74 -5.45
CA VAL A 41 2.09 16.81 -4.07
C VAL A 41 2.77 18.16 -3.80
N LEU A 42 3.65 18.61 -4.69
CA LEU A 42 4.35 19.89 -4.54
C LEU A 42 3.37 21.08 -4.56
N ASP A 43 2.37 21.08 -5.44
CA ASP A 43 1.33 22.11 -5.47
C ASP A 43 0.54 22.15 -4.15
N LEU A 44 0.13 20.99 -3.62
CA LEU A 44 -0.55 20.91 -2.32
C LEU A 44 0.33 21.45 -1.18
N LEU A 45 1.63 21.16 -1.18
CA LEU A 45 2.55 21.69 -0.18
C LEU A 45 2.69 23.22 -0.28
N LEU A 46 2.73 23.78 -1.50
CA LEU A 46 2.75 25.24 -1.71
C LEU A 46 1.49 25.90 -1.14
N ARG A 47 0.30 25.33 -1.41
CA ARG A 47 -0.98 25.82 -0.85
C ARG A 47 -1.00 25.77 0.67
N VAL A 48 -0.52 24.68 1.27
CA VAL A 48 -0.42 24.53 2.73
C VAL A 48 0.52 25.57 3.34
N GLY A 49 1.61 25.89 2.63
CA GLY A 49 2.56 26.94 2.99
C GLY A 49 2.04 28.37 2.81
N GLY A 50 0.85 28.56 2.22
CA GLY A 50 0.31 29.88 1.89
C GLY A 50 1.08 30.58 0.76
N ILE A 51 1.83 29.81 -0.03
CA ILE A 51 2.60 30.29 -1.18
C ILE A 51 1.69 30.14 -2.40
N ALA A 52 1.51 31.22 -3.16
CA ALA A 52 0.52 31.41 -4.23
C ALA A 52 -0.87 31.85 -3.72
N GLY A 53 -1.53 32.76 -4.45
CA GLY A 53 -2.86 33.30 -4.15
C GLY A 53 -4.01 32.29 -4.30
N ARG A 54 -3.77 31.03 -3.96
CA ARG A 54 -4.71 29.91 -3.99
C ARG A 54 -5.24 29.65 -2.58
N GLU A 55 -6.44 29.08 -2.46
CA GLU A 55 -7.03 28.75 -1.16
C GLU A 55 -6.14 27.75 -0.39
N ARG A 56 -5.83 28.06 0.86
CA ARG A 56 -5.12 27.16 1.77
C ARG A 56 -6.08 26.08 2.27
N PRO A 57 -5.89 24.79 1.91
CA PRO A 57 -6.77 23.73 2.40
C PRO A 57 -6.59 23.56 3.92
N ASN A 58 -7.70 23.33 4.62
CA ASN A 58 -7.65 22.83 5.99
C ASN A 58 -7.18 21.36 6.00
N SER A 59 -6.87 20.83 7.20
CA SER A 59 -6.32 19.47 7.32
C SER A 59 -7.24 18.38 6.73
N ALA A 60 -8.56 18.55 6.80
CA ALA A 60 -9.51 17.57 6.27
C ALA A 60 -9.52 17.57 4.73
N LYS A 61 -9.58 18.76 4.10
CA LYS A 61 -9.48 18.90 2.64
C LYS A 61 -8.13 18.37 2.14
N LEU A 62 -7.03 18.63 2.86
CA LEU A 62 -5.72 18.13 2.49
C LEU A 62 -5.67 16.59 2.50
N ASP A 63 -6.19 15.93 3.54
CA ASP A 63 -6.25 14.45 3.59
C ASP A 63 -7.05 13.88 2.42
N GLU A 64 -8.17 14.51 2.07
CA GLU A 64 -9.01 14.14 0.93
C GLU A 64 -8.28 14.30 -0.41
N TYR A 65 -7.60 15.43 -0.63
CA TYR A 65 -6.81 15.64 -1.85
C TYR A 65 -5.69 14.61 -1.95
N LEU A 66 -4.95 14.37 -0.86
CA LEU A 66 -3.90 13.35 -0.81
C LEU A 66 -4.45 11.94 -1.09
N ARG A 67 -5.67 11.62 -0.66
CA ARG A 67 -6.33 10.35 -1.02
C ARG A 67 -6.47 10.19 -2.54
N GLY A 68 -6.87 11.25 -3.25
CA GLY A 68 -6.92 11.25 -4.71
C GLY A 68 -5.55 11.03 -5.35
N VAL A 69 -4.53 11.72 -4.84
CA VAL A 69 -3.14 11.57 -5.32
C VAL A 69 -2.62 10.15 -5.06
N GLU A 70 -2.93 9.51 -3.93
CA GLU A 70 -2.53 8.13 -3.63
C GLU A 70 -3.08 7.15 -4.67
N LEU A 71 -4.37 7.26 -4.99
CA LEU A 71 -5.03 6.41 -5.98
C LEU A 71 -4.37 6.57 -7.37
N VAL A 72 -4.14 7.81 -7.80
CA VAL A 72 -3.45 8.11 -9.06
C VAL A 72 -2.03 7.57 -9.06
N ALA A 73 -1.26 7.75 -7.99
CA ALA A 73 0.11 7.26 -7.88
C ALA A 73 0.18 5.73 -7.94
N LEU A 74 -0.76 5.03 -7.28
CA LEU A 74 -0.86 3.57 -7.33
C LEU A 74 -1.22 3.08 -8.74
N TRP A 75 -2.21 3.71 -9.38
CA TRP A 75 -2.57 3.44 -10.77
C TRP A 75 -1.37 3.61 -11.71
N MET A 76 -0.66 4.73 -11.60
CA MET A 76 0.54 4.99 -12.39
C MET A 76 1.65 3.95 -12.16
N ALA A 77 1.82 3.49 -10.91
CA ALA A 77 2.86 2.53 -10.56
C ALA A 77 2.58 1.12 -11.11
N LEU A 78 1.32 0.68 -11.09
CA LEU A 78 0.91 -0.66 -11.47
C LEU A 78 0.48 -0.77 -12.94
N VAL A 79 -0.33 0.17 -13.42
CA VAL A 79 -0.87 0.17 -14.79
C VAL A 79 0.16 0.68 -15.80
N LYS A 80 1.06 1.59 -15.38
CA LYS A 80 2.09 2.22 -16.22
C LYS A 80 1.55 2.84 -17.52
N PRO A 81 0.56 3.74 -17.43
CA PRO A 81 -0.03 4.38 -18.60
C PRO A 81 0.97 5.31 -19.31
N PRO A 82 0.74 5.65 -20.59
CA PRO A 82 1.61 6.54 -21.35
C PRO A 82 1.80 7.90 -20.65
N PRO A 83 2.97 8.56 -20.81
CA PRO A 83 3.26 9.84 -20.18
C PRO A 83 2.16 10.89 -20.40
N SER A 84 1.63 11.02 -21.62
CA SER A 84 0.57 11.98 -21.94
C SER A 84 -0.67 11.82 -21.06
N LEU A 85 -1.10 10.59 -20.81
CA LEU A 85 -2.26 10.30 -19.97
C LEU A 85 -1.95 10.57 -18.49
N ARG A 86 -0.73 10.26 -18.03
CA ARG A 86 -0.28 10.58 -16.66
C ARG A 86 -0.31 12.08 -16.40
N TYR A 87 0.25 12.88 -17.31
CA TYR A 87 0.21 14.33 -17.23
C TYR A 87 -1.21 14.86 -17.22
N LYS A 88 -2.06 14.37 -18.14
CA LYS A 88 -3.48 14.75 -18.19
C LYS A 88 -4.19 14.51 -16.85
N VAL A 89 -4.07 13.31 -16.28
CA VAL A 89 -4.71 12.96 -14.99
C VAL A 89 -4.19 13.85 -13.85
N CYS A 90 -2.88 14.16 -13.82
CA CYS A 90 -2.34 15.09 -12.82
C CYS A 90 -2.89 16.51 -12.97
N LEU A 91 -3.04 17.01 -14.21
CA LEU A 91 -3.63 18.32 -14.48
C LEU A 91 -5.12 18.36 -14.13
N ASP A 92 -5.87 17.33 -14.49
CA ASP A 92 -7.29 17.19 -14.15
C ASP A 92 -7.48 17.20 -12.62
N LEU A 93 -6.59 16.54 -11.88
CA LEU A 93 -6.60 16.56 -10.41
C LEU A 93 -6.31 17.96 -9.84
N LEU A 94 -5.33 18.68 -10.41
CA LEU A 94 -5.03 20.07 -10.00
C LEU A 94 -6.19 21.02 -10.26
N ASN A 95 -6.83 20.91 -11.43
CA ASN A 95 -8.01 21.71 -11.78
C ASN A 95 -9.17 21.42 -10.82
N ALA A 96 -9.43 20.16 -10.50
CA ALA A 96 -10.46 19.78 -9.53
C ALA A 96 -10.19 20.34 -8.12
N ILE A 97 -8.91 20.45 -7.72
CA ILE A 97 -8.51 21.10 -6.46
C ILE A 97 -8.78 22.61 -6.52
N ASP A 98 -8.50 23.27 -7.65
CA ASP A 98 -8.71 24.72 -7.84
C ASP A 98 -10.18 25.12 -7.87
N GLU A 99 -11.05 24.31 -8.47
CA GLU A 99 -12.49 24.54 -8.51
C GLU A 99 -13.17 24.39 -7.13
N GLY A 100 -12.41 24.06 -6.09
CA GLY A 100 -12.88 24.05 -4.72
C GLY A 100 -13.90 22.96 -4.44
N GLY A 101 -13.82 21.82 -5.16
CA GLY A 101 -14.74 20.69 -5.06
C GLY A 101 -14.98 20.25 -3.61
N ALA A 102 -16.01 20.82 -2.98
CA ALA A 102 -16.41 20.60 -1.59
C ALA A 102 -17.53 19.57 -1.48
N GLU A 103 -17.83 18.85 -2.56
CA GLU A 103 -18.61 17.63 -2.47
C GLU A 103 -17.66 16.45 -2.27
N LYS A 104 -17.67 15.93 -1.03
CA LYS A 104 -16.86 14.84 -0.44
C LYS A 104 -16.73 13.54 -1.27
N SER A 105 -17.38 13.45 -2.43
CA SER A 105 -17.35 12.30 -3.31
C SER A 105 -16.48 12.54 -4.55
N THR A 106 -16.31 13.77 -5.02
CA THR A 106 -16.04 14.01 -6.45
C THR A 106 -14.55 13.94 -6.82
N LEU A 107 -13.59 14.40 -6.00
CA LEU A 107 -12.18 14.52 -6.40
C LEU A 107 -11.43 13.19 -6.64
N ALA A 108 -11.70 12.17 -5.82
CA ALA A 108 -11.16 10.84 -6.09
C ALA A 108 -11.95 10.14 -7.22
N LEU A 109 -13.24 10.50 -7.42
CA LEU A 109 -14.14 10.00 -8.47
C LEU A 109 -13.89 10.66 -9.85
N THR A 110 -13.28 11.83 -9.93
CA THR A 110 -13.07 12.56 -11.18
C THR A 110 -11.72 12.31 -11.84
N ALA A 111 -10.68 11.93 -11.09
CA ALA A 111 -9.34 11.79 -11.66
C ALA A 111 -9.12 10.49 -12.45
N LEU A 112 -9.78 9.39 -12.05
CA LEU A 112 -9.74 8.10 -12.74
C LEU A 112 -11.16 7.61 -12.99
N THR A 113 -11.43 7.14 -14.21
CA THR A 113 -12.75 6.60 -14.56
C THR A 113 -12.99 5.23 -13.88
N TRP A 114 -14.21 4.70 -14.00
CA TRP A 114 -14.50 3.36 -13.51
C TRP A 114 -13.71 2.29 -14.26
N GLU A 115 -13.44 2.51 -15.55
CA GLU A 115 -12.57 1.64 -16.36
C GLU A 115 -11.14 1.64 -15.82
N ASP A 116 -10.58 2.82 -15.53
CA ASP A 116 -9.22 2.93 -14.97
C ASP A 116 -9.07 2.19 -13.63
N ARG A 117 -10.11 2.26 -12.79
CA ARG A 117 -10.17 1.57 -11.50
C ARG A 117 -10.29 0.06 -11.67
N SER A 118 -11.11 -0.40 -12.62
CA SER A 118 -11.22 -1.82 -12.97
C SER A 118 -9.87 -2.38 -13.43
N ILE A 119 -9.17 -1.64 -14.30
CA ILE A 119 -7.82 -2.00 -14.76
C ILE A 119 -6.84 -2.05 -13.59
N LEU A 120 -6.91 -1.08 -12.67
CA LEU A 120 -6.07 -1.09 -11.47
C LEU A 120 -6.35 -2.32 -10.59
N LYS A 121 -7.62 -2.67 -10.40
CA LYS A 121 -8.04 -3.87 -9.64
C LYS A 121 -7.46 -5.15 -10.27
N GLU A 122 -7.57 -5.29 -11.59
CA GLU A 122 -6.96 -6.40 -12.32
C GLU A 122 -5.43 -6.43 -12.17
N LYS A 123 -4.77 -5.26 -12.19
CA LYS A 123 -3.34 -5.17 -11.94
C LYS A 123 -2.96 -5.54 -10.51
N LEU A 124 -3.73 -5.17 -9.49
CA LEU A 124 -3.45 -5.58 -8.12
C LEU A 124 -3.46 -7.11 -7.94
N VAL A 125 -4.32 -7.80 -8.71
CA VAL A 125 -4.36 -9.28 -8.76
C VAL A 125 -3.16 -9.84 -9.54
N SER A 126 -2.89 -9.29 -10.73
CA SER A 126 -1.98 -9.88 -11.71
C SER A 126 -0.53 -9.38 -11.64
N PHE A 127 -0.23 -8.33 -10.88
CA PHE A 127 1.12 -7.76 -10.80
C PHE A 127 2.07 -8.65 -9.99
N GLU A 128 3.29 -8.81 -10.49
CA GLU A 128 4.36 -9.59 -9.85
C GLU A 128 5.21 -8.72 -8.92
N PHE A 129 4.63 -8.37 -7.77
CA PHE A 129 5.26 -7.56 -6.73
C PHE A 129 6.63 -8.13 -6.29
N GLY A 130 6.74 -9.44 -6.17
CA GLY A 130 7.95 -10.10 -5.67
C GLY A 130 9.12 -10.15 -6.66
N ALA A 131 8.86 -10.04 -7.96
CA ALA A 131 9.80 -10.42 -9.02
C ALA A 131 10.98 -9.44 -9.14
N THR A 132 10.69 -8.13 -9.15
CA THR A 132 11.69 -7.08 -9.43
C THR A 132 12.00 -6.24 -8.18
N PRO A 133 13.17 -5.58 -8.10
CA PRO A 133 13.46 -4.65 -7.02
C PRO A 133 12.44 -3.50 -6.91
N SER A 134 12.01 -2.94 -8.04
CA SER A 134 10.96 -1.90 -8.08
C SER A 134 9.61 -2.45 -7.65
N GLY A 135 9.23 -3.65 -8.10
CA GLY A 135 8.01 -4.33 -7.67
C GLY A 135 7.98 -4.51 -6.15
N ARG A 136 9.10 -4.93 -5.55
CA ARG A 136 9.21 -5.10 -4.09
C ARG A 136 9.12 -3.78 -3.34
N LYS A 137 9.59 -2.67 -3.91
CA LYS A 137 9.39 -1.33 -3.32
C LYS A 137 7.91 -0.93 -3.34
N VAL A 138 7.20 -1.19 -4.44
CA VAL A 138 5.75 -0.95 -4.50
C VAL A 138 5.01 -1.85 -3.52
N ALA A 139 5.40 -3.12 -3.40
CA ALA A 139 4.84 -4.05 -2.44
C ALA A 139 5.02 -3.56 -0.99
N ALA A 140 6.22 -3.08 -0.66
CA ALA A 140 6.52 -2.49 0.64
C ALA A 140 5.58 -1.32 0.93
N ALA A 141 5.48 -0.37 -0.01
CA ALA A 141 4.62 0.81 0.15
C ALA A 141 3.15 0.42 0.34
N VAL A 142 2.63 -0.51 -0.47
CA VAL A 142 1.24 -1.00 -0.34
C VAL A 142 1.05 -1.66 1.02
N LEU A 143 1.88 -2.62 1.40
CA LEU A 143 1.75 -3.35 2.67
C LEU A 143 1.90 -2.42 3.89
N GLU A 144 2.82 -1.46 3.87
CA GLU A 144 2.97 -0.46 4.93
C GLU A 144 1.68 0.34 5.07
N ARG A 145 1.15 0.82 3.94
CA ARG A 145 -0.06 1.63 3.90
C ARG A 145 -1.30 0.88 4.38
N LEU A 146 -1.41 -0.41 4.07
CA LEU A 146 -2.46 -1.29 4.59
C LEU A 146 -2.31 -1.54 6.09
N ASN A 147 -1.08 -1.78 6.58
CA ASN A 147 -0.84 -1.93 8.02
C ASN A 147 -1.14 -0.63 8.79
N ASP A 148 -0.73 0.53 8.26
CA ASP A 148 -1.08 1.84 8.83
C ASP A 148 -2.60 2.02 8.94
N HIS A 149 -3.35 1.61 7.91
CA HIS A 149 -4.81 1.64 7.97
C HIS A 149 -5.36 0.78 9.11
N LEU A 150 -4.83 -0.42 9.32
CA LEU A 150 -5.25 -1.28 10.44
C LEU A 150 -4.88 -0.66 11.79
N LEU A 151 -3.68 -0.09 11.92
CA LEU A 151 -3.20 0.53 13.15
C LEU A 151 -3.98 1.79 13.52
N ILE A 152 -4.35 2.60 12.53
CA ILE A 152 -5.12 3.84 12.75
C ILE A 152 -6.56 3.54 13.15
N ASN A 153 -7.15 2.45 12.63
CA ASN A 153 -8.57 2.15 12.88
C ASN A 153 -8.82 1.13 13.99
N TYR A 154 -7.84 0.27 14.29
CA TYR A 154 -8.00 -0.85 15.22
C TYR A 154 -6.80 -1.06 16.17
N GLY A 155 -5.74 -0.25 16.05
CA GLY A 155 -4.45 -0.48 16.71
C GLY A 155 -4.34 0.06 18.13
N GLU A 156 -5.39 0.00 18.95
CA GLU A 156 -5.26 0.34 20.37
C GLU A 156 -4.13 -0.50 21.01
N GLY A 157 -3.08 0.17 21.49
CA GLY A 157 -1.93 -0.48 22.13
C GLY A 157 -0.83 -1.01 21.20
N MET A 158 -0.90 -0.79 19.88
CA MET A 158 0.18 -1.19 18.98
C MET A 158 1.30 -0.13 18.90
N PRO A 159 2.58 -0.54 18.86
CA PRO A 159 3.72 0.40 18.90
C PRO A 159 3.82 1.22 17.62
N GLU A 160 4.30 2.47 17.73
CA GLU A 160 4.71 3.25 16.57
C GLU A 160 5.84 2.54 15.80
N ILE A 161 5.66 2.40 14.50
CA ILE A 161 6.60 1.65 13.67
C ILE A 161 7.70 2.59 13.15
N ASN A 162 8.87 2.53 13.78
CA ASN A 162 10.11 3.21 13.36
C ASN A 162 11.17 2.22 12.85
N ALA A 163 10.75 1.00 12.49
CA ALA A 163 11.65 -0.08 12.09
C ALA A 163 12.06 0.02 10.62
N GLU A 164 13.22 -0.56 10.29
CA GLU A 164 13.62 -0.70 8.89
C GLU A 164 12.74 -1.76 8.21
N THR A 165 11.83 -1.32 7.34
CA THR A 165 10.92 -2.23 6.65
C THR A 165 11.64 -3.02 5.56
N ARG A 166 11.43 -4.34 5.56
CA ARG A 166 11.86 -5.22 4.47
C ARG A 166 10.76 -6.16 4.03
N VAL A 167 10.68 -6.38 2.72
CA VAL A 167 9.76 -7.35 2.13
C VAL A 167 10.40 -8.74 2.10
N GLU A 168 9.76 -9.70 2.76
CA GLU A 168 10.08 -11.11 2.68
C GLU A 168 9.01 -11.86 1.88
N HIS A 169 9.41 -12.88 1.12
CA HIS A 169 8.49 -13.85 0.55
C HIS A 169 8.26 -14.97 1.56
N VAL A 170 7.00 -15.29 1.87
CA VAL A 170 6.67 -16.40 2.75
C VAL A 170 7.06 -17.71 2.08
N LEU A 171 6.46 -18.03 0.92
CA LEU A 171 6.95 -19.03 -0.03
C LEU A 171 8.19 -18.48 -0.75
N PRO A 172 9.39 -19.06 -0.57
CA PRO A 172 10.61 -18.56 -1.20
C PRO A 172 10.59 -18.69 -2.72
N VAL A 173 11.18 -17.72 -3.43
CA VAL A 173 11.38 -17.76 -4.90
C VAL A 173 12.13 -19.02 -5.36
N LYS A 174 13.11 -19.45 -4.57
CA LYS A 174 13.83 -20.70 -4.77
C LYS A 174 13.72 -21.53 -3.50
N PRO A 175 12.74 -22.44 -3.40
CA PRO A 175 12.65 -23.33 -2.26
C PRO A 175 13.87 -24.25 -2.24
N VAL A 176 14.70 -24.14 -1.18
CA VAL A 176 15.89 -25.00 -1.01
C VAL A 176 15.66 -26.13 0.00
N VAL A 177 14.53 -26.08 0.72
CA VAL A 177 14.17 -27.10 1.72
C VAL A 177 12.99 -27.90 1.21
N LYS A 178 13.09 -29.24 1.33
CA LYS A 178 12.06 -30.23 0.91
C LYS A 178 10.67 -29.95 1.46
N TYR A 179 10.58 -29.21 2.57
CA TYR A 179 9.31 -28.73 3.13
C TYR A 179 8.42 -28.07 2.08
N TRP A 180 8.99 -27.19 1.26
CA TRP A 180 8.22 -26.45 0.25
C TRP A 180 7.76 -27.34 -0.90
N ASP A 181 8.54 -28.34 -1.29
CA ASP A 181 8.13 -29.32 -2.32
C ASP A 181 6.90 -30.12 -1.87
N ASN A 182 6.78 -30.41 -0.58
CA ASN A 182 5.62 -31.12 -0.04
C ASN A 182 4.38 -30.22 0.12
N HIS A 183 4.56 -28.93 0.37
CA HIS A 183 3.45 -27.99 0.62
C HIS A 183 2.97 -27.29 -0.65
N TRP A 184 3.85 -27.19 -1.64
CA TRP A 184 3.62 -26.62 -2.94
C TRP A 184 4.24 -27.54 -3.99
N PRO A 185 3.69 -28.73 -4.25
CA PRO A 185 4.30 -29.71 -5.16
C PRO A 185 4.27 -29.28 -6.63
N ASP A 186 3.19 -28.60 -7.03
CA ASP A 186 2.98 -28.13 -8.40
C ASP A 186 3.85 -26.88 -8.69
N GLU A 187 4.67 -26.98 -9.73
CA GLU A 187 5.58 -25.91 -10.13
C GLU A 187 4.87 -24.73 -10.79
N GLU A 188 3.80 -24.97 -11.54
CA GLU A 188 3.01 -23.93 -12.21
C GLU A 188 2.29 -23.08 -11.15
N ASP A 189 1.69 -23.74 -10.15
CA ASP A 189 1.09 -23.04 -9.01
C ASP A 189 2.14 -22.22 -8.26
N ARG A 190 3.33 -22.79 -7.96
CA ARG A 190 4.40 -22.03 -7.31
C ARG A 190 4.78 -20.79 -8.11
N ALA A 191 5.03 -20.94 -9.42
CA ALA A 191 5.42 -19.84 -10.29
C ALA A 191 4.35 -18.75 -10.35
N GLN A 192 3.07 -19.13 -10.40
CA GLN A 192 1.94 -18.20 -10.43
C GLN A 192 1.81 -17.37 -9.14
N TRP A 193 2.09 -17.97 -7.98
CA TRP A 193 1.77 -17.37 -6.68
C TRP A 193 2.95 -16.70 -5.99
N VAL A 194 4.19 -17.12 -6.28
CA VAL A 194 5.37 -16.71 -5.50
C VAL A 194 5.61 -15.20 -5.51
N HIS A 195 5.21 -14.49 -6.56
CA HIS A 195 5.40 -13.05 -6.68
C HIS A 195 4.14 -12.22 -6.39
N ARG A 196 3.04 -12.85 -5.94
CA ARG A 196 1.78 -12.18 -5.59
C ARG A 196 1.91 -11.42 -4.28
N LEU A 197 1.09 -10.39 -4.11
CA LEU A 197 1.08 -9.53 -2.93
C LEU A 197 0.81 -10.34 -1.64
N GLY A 198 -0.10 -11.31 -1.70
CA GLY A 198 -0.46 -12.21 -0.59
C GLY A 198 0.69 -13.09 -0.10
N ASN A 199 1.73 -13.31 -0.92
CA ASN A 199 2.92 -14.05 -0.51
C ASN A 199 3.98 -13.17 0.19
N LEU A 200 3.75 -11.87 0.26
CA LEU A 200 4.72 -10.91 0.76
C LEU A 200 4.33 -10.42 2.16
N VAL A 201 5.32 -10.35 3.03
CA VAL A 201 5.18 -9.82 4.40
C VAL A 201 6.23 -8.77 4.67
N LEU A 202 5.94 -7.90 5.64
CA LEU A 202 6.89 -6.91 6.14
C LEU A 202 7.62 -7.45 7.37
N LEU A 203 8.92 -7.20 7.40
CA LEU A 203 9.78 -7.43 8.55
C LEU A 203 10.34 -6.12 9.07
N SER A 204 10.52 -6.05 10.39
CA SER A 204 11.17 -4.96 11.13
C SER A 204 12.70 -5.08 11.20
N ARG A 205 13.24 -6.24 10.82
CA ARG A 205 14.69 -6.49 10.73
C ARG A 205 15.07 -7.30 9.50
N ARG A 206 16.37 -7.30 9.20
CA ARG A 206 16.91 -8.19 8.18
C ARG A 206 16.87 -9.64 8.66
N ALA A 207 16.15 -10.50 7.92
CA ALA A 207 16.27 -11.94 8.04
C ALA A 207 17.64 -12.39 7.49
N THR A 208 18.28 -13.30 8.20
CA THR A 208 19.45 -14.03 7.70
C THR A 208 19.05 -14.93 6.53
N ALA A 209 20.02 -15.35 5.70
CA ALA A 209 19.75 -16.27 4.59
C ALA A 209 19.11 -17.59 5.08
N LYS A 210 19.51 -18.06 6.26
CA LYS A 210 18.97 -19.27 6.89
C LYS A 210 17.50 -19.12 7.29
N GLU A 211 17.13 -17.98 7.86
CA GLU A 211 15.74 -17.70 8.25
C GLU A 211 14.85 -17.54 7.02
N LYS A 212 15.34 -16.81 6.01
CA LYS A 212 14.59 -16.57 4.76
C LYS A 212 14.27 -17.85 3.99
N ASN A 213 15.17 -18.83 4.03
CA ASN A 213 15.04 -20.09 3.32
C ASN A 213 14.49 -21.23 4.21
N GLY A 214 14.07 -20.91 5.43
CA GLY A 214 13.49 -21.86 6.37
C GLY A 214 12.13 -22.41 5.92
N THR A 215 11.63 -23.37 6.72
CA THR A 215 10.25 -23.84 6.61
C THR A 215 9.29 -22.73 7.06
N PHE A 216 8.01 -22.84 6.69
CA PHE A 216 7.01 -21.90 7.18
C PHE A 216 6.95 -21.87 8.71
N THR A 217 7.06 -23.03 9.39
CA THR A 217 7.07 -23.11 10.86
C THR A 217 8.12 -22.18 11.49
N LYS A 218 9.35 -22.15 10.94
CA LYS A 218 10.42 -21.27 11.45
C LYS A 218 10.18 -19.80 11.12
N LYS A 219 9.57 -19.51 9.97
CA LYS A 219 9.19 -18.14 9.60
C LYS A 219 8.08 -17.63 10.52
N LYS A 220 7.08 -18.47 10.78
CA LYS A 220 5.91 -18.21 11.62
C LYS A 220 6.30 -17.76 13.03
N GLU A 221 7.22 -18.48 13.68
CA GLU A 221 7.74 -18.11 15.02
C GLU A 221 8.24 -16.65 15.05
N ARG A 222 8.99 -16.25 14.03
CA ARG A 222 9.53 -14.90 13.90
C ARG A 222 8.45 -13.86 13.58
N TYR A 223 7.46 -14.22 12.76
CA TYR A 223 6.36 -13.33 12.38
C TYR A 223 5.47 -12.94 13.57
N GLN A 224 5.40 -13.77 14.61
CA GLN A 224 4.67 -13.46 15.84
C GLN A 224 5.26 -12.27 16.61
N GLU A 225 6.55 -12.00 16.42
CA GLU A 225 7.29 -10.92 17.07
C GLU A 225 7.33 -9.64 16.23
N GLU A 226 6.75 -9.65 15.02
CA GLU A 226 6.74 -8.50 14.13
C GLU A 226 5.74 -7.43 14.58
N VAL A 227 6.02 -6.17 14.25
CA VAL A 227 5.14 -5.03 14.57
C VAL A 227 4.00 -4.84 13.56
N TRP A 228 3.98 -5.63 12.49
CA TRP A 228 3.07 -5.46 11.35
C TRP A 228 1.84 -6.37 11.50
N PRO A 229 0.61 -5.82 11.70
CA PRO A 229 -0.59 -6.63 11.89
C PRO A 229 -0.85 -7.67 10.81
N LEU A 230 -0.56 -7.35 9.54
CA LEU A 230 -0.69 -8.28 8.42
C LEU A 230 0.34 -9.40 8.47
N THR A 231 1.57 -9.13 8.93
CA THR A 231 2.59 -10.17 9.13
C THR A 231 2.24 -11.05 10.32
N ILE A 232 1.78 -10.47 11.44
CA ILE A 232 1.29 -11.23 12.60
C ILE A 232 0.12 -12.12 12.18
N SER A 233 -0.81 -11.63 11.36
CA SER A 233 -1.93 -12.43 10.86
C SER A 233 -1.47 -13.63 10.03
N VAL A 234 -0.42 -13.51 9.22
CA VAL A 234 0.14 -14.68 8.50
C VAL A 234 0.68 -15.71 9.50
N SER A 235 1.19 -15.26 10.66
CA SER A 235 1.67 -16.13 11.71
C SER A 235 0.57 -16.93 12.42
N THR A 236 -0.71 -16.71 12.15
CA THR A 236 -1.80 -17.53 12.73
C THR A 236 -2.11 -18.75 11.87
N CYS A 237 -1.70 -18.77 10.61
CA CYS A 237 -1.90 -19.91 9.71
C CYS A 237 -1.14 -21.15 10.22
N SER A 238 -1.76 -22.32 10.12
CA SER A 238 -1.12 -23.60 10.49
C SER A 238 -0.04 -23.99 9.48
N GLU A 239 -0.38 -23.91 8.20
CA GLU A 239 0.48 -24.26 7.07
C GLU A 239 0.36 -23.20 5.97
N TRP A 240 1.44 -22.97 5.21
CA TRP A 240 1.45 -22.06 4.08
C TRP A 240 1.35 -22.81 2.77
N LYS A 241 0.12 -23.15 2.38
CA LYS A 241 -0.25 -23.80 1.11
C LYS A 241 -1.06 -22.83 0.24
N LYS A 242 -1.42 -23.25 -0.97
CA LYS A 242 -2.20 -22.45 -1.93
C LYS A 242 -3.42 -21.77 -1.31
N ALA A 243 -4.28 -22.52 -0.63
CA ALA A 243 -5.48 -21.96 0.01
C ALA A 243 -5.19 -20.84 1.02
N ALA A 244 -4.15 -20.98 1.86
CA ALA A 244 -3.77 -19.94 2.83
C ALA A 244 -3.23 -18.68 2.14
N LEU A 245 -2.51 -18.85 1.03
CA LEU A 245 -1.99 -17.74 0.25
C LEU A 245 -3.12 -17.03 -0.52
N GLU A 246 -4.06 -17.78 -1.09
CA GLU A 246 -5.29 -17.26 -1.72
C GLU A 246 -6.12 -16.44 -0.72
N GLU A 247 -6.36 -16.97 0.48
CA GLU A 247 -7.07 -16.25 1.55
C GLU A 247 -6.34 -14.96 1.94
N GLN A 248 -5.01 -15.01 2.09
CA GLN A 248 -4.23 -13.81 2.37
C GLN A 248 -4.29 -12.81 1.21
N GLN A 249 -4.20 -13.28 -0.04
CA GLN A 249 -4.32 -12.43 -1.22
C GLN A 249 -5.69 -11.73 -1.24
N GLU A 250 -6.77 -12.46 -1.03
CA GLU A 250 -8.14 -11.93 -0.97
C GLU A 250 -8.28 -10.89 0.14
N LYS A 251 -7.77 -11.19 1.34
CA LYS A 251 -7.75 -10.24 2.47
C LYS A 251 -7.04 -8.94 2.12
N LEU A 252 -5.86 -9.02 1.49
CA LEU A 252 -5.11 -7.81 1.10
C LEU A 252 -5.85 -7.02 0.01
N LEU A 253 -6.43 -7.70 -0.98
CA LEU A 253 -7.21 -7.06 -2.03
C LEU A 253 -8.47 -6.38 -1.48
N GLY A 254 -9.18 -7.01 -0.54
CA GLY A 254 -10.33 -6.40 0.13
C GLY A 254 -9.96 -5.11 0.88
N LEU A 255 -8.80 -5.09 1.54
CA LEU A 255 -8.28 -3.86 2.15
C LEU A 255 -7.96 -2.79 1.09
N CYS A 256 -7.36 -3.18 -0.04
CA CYS A 256 -7.11 -2.27 -1.15
C CYS A 256 -8.42 -1.64 -1.69
N GLU A 257 -9.47 -2.44 -1.86
CA GLU A 257 -10.79 -1.98 -2.32
C GLU A 257 -11.40 -0.96 -1.37
N VAL A 258 -11.37 -1.23 -0.06
CA VAL A 258 -11.90 -0.30 0.96
C VAL A 258 -11.12 1.02 0.95
N MET A 259 -9.78 0.95 0.86
CA MET A 259 -8.93 2.14 0.97
C MET A 259 -9.01 3.05 -0.26
N TRP A 260 -8.93 2.44 -1.45
CA TRP A 260 -8.83 3.14 -2.73
C TRP A 260 -10.15 3.21 -3.52
N CYS A 261 -11.25 2.67 -2.99
CA CYS A 261 -12.57 2.65 -3.63
C CYS A 261 -12.52 2.06 -5.06
N LEU A 262 -11.94 0.86 -5.15
CA LEU A 262 -11.75 0.09 -6.39
C LEU A 262 -12.92 -0.84 -6.70
#